data_AF-A0A353C548-F1
#
_entry.id   AF-A0A353C548-F1
#
_cell.length_a   1.000
_cell.length_b   1.000
_cell.length_c   1.000
_cell.angle_alpha   90.00
_cell.angle_beta   90.00
_cell.angle_gamma   90.00
#
_symmetry.space_group_name_H-M   'P 1'
#
loop_
_entity.id
_entity.type
_entity.pdbx_description
1 polymer ?
#
loop_
_entity_poly.entity_id
_entity_poly.type
_entity_poly.pdbx_seq_one_letter_code
_entity_poly.pdbx_strand_id
1 'polypeptide(L)' 'MIGCPKLDDIDYSDKLTAILEQHEIKSVTILRMEVPCCGGIVHAFKNTLQNSGKMIPWNVVTISTEGNIVEE' A
#
# COMPACT_ATOMS: atom_id res chain seq x y z
N MET A 1 -4.16 2.73 -7.20
CA MET A 1 -4.84 3.56 -6.17
C MET A 1 -3.86 4.63 -5.74
N ILE A 2 -4.32 5.83 -5.41
CA ILE A 2 -3.50 6.89 -4.80
C ILE A 2 -4.24 7.32 -3.54
N GLY A 3 -3.50 7.59 -2.46
CA GLY A 3 -4.06 8.00 -1.19
C GLY A 3 -3.01 8.67 -0.30
N CYS A 4 -3.47 9.52 0.63
CA CYS A 4 -2.65 10.09 1.69
C CYS A 4 -3.18 9.65 3.07
N PRO A 5 -2.56 8.69 3.76
CA PRO A 5 -3.02 8.22 5.09
C PRO A 5 -2.96 9.29 6.19
N LYS A 6 -2.43 10.48 5.90
CA LYS A 6 -2.46 11.64 6.80
C LYS A 6 -3.71 12.51 6.61
N LEU A 7 -4.20 12.61 5.38
CA LEU A 7 -5.25 13.57 4.98
C LEU A 7 -6.58 12.88 4.71
N ASP A 8 -6.54 11.62 4.30
CA ASP A 8 -7.72 10.83 4.00
C ASP A 8 -8.17 10.15 5.30
N ASP A 9 -9.39 10.45 5.76
CA ASP A 9 -10.00 9.86 6.96
C ASP A 9 -10.72 8.54 6.63
N ILE A 10 -10.00 7.64 5.94
CA ILE A 10 -10.50 6.33 5.55
C ILE A 10 -9.44 5.26 5.78
N ASP A 11 -9.89 4.03 6.01
CA ASP A 11 -9.02 2.86 5.97
C ASP A 11 -8.96 2.31 4.53
N TYR A 12 -7.75 2.30 3.95
CA TYR A 12 -7.56 1.74 2.61
C TYR A 12 -7.65 0.21 2.59
N SER A 13 -7.52 -0.45 3.74
CA SER A 13 -7.56 -1.92 3.84
C SER A 13 -8.86 -2.48 3.30
N ASP A 14 -10.00 -1.85 3.57
CA ASP A 14 -11.32 -2.33 3.11
C ASP A 14 -11.41 -2.34 1.59
N LYS A 15 -11.04 -1.21 0.96
CA LYS A 15 -11.08 -1.06 -0.49
C LYS A 15 -10.06 -1.96 -1.18
N LEU A 16 -8.86 -2.08 -0.62
CA LEU A 16 -7.85 -3.00 -1.11
C LEU A 16 -8.31 -4.45 -0.98
N THR A 17 -9.03 -4.80 0.09
CA THR A 17 -9.51 -6.18 0.35
C THR A 17 -10.54 -6.53 -0.71
N ALA A 18 -11.51 -5.64 -0.96
CA ALA A 18 -12.48 -5.81 -2.03
C ALA A 18 -11.83 -5.98 -3.41
N ILE A 19 -10.77 -5.22 -3.72
CA ILE A 19 -10.01 -5.38 -4.97
C ILE A 19 -9.34 -6.75 -5.03
N LEU A 20 -8.69 -7.17 -3.94
CA LEU A 20 -8.04 -8.48 -3.90
C LEU A 20 -9.05 -9.62 -3.99
N GLU A 21 -10.25 -9.51 -3.44
CA GLU A 21 -11.28 -10.55 -3.52
C GLU A 21 -11.88 -10.69 -4.92
N GLN A 22 -12.13 -9.56 -5.60
CA GLN A 22 -12.76 -9.54 -6.92
C GLN A 22 -11.82 -9.90 -8.06
N HIS A 23 -10.50 -9.90 -7.82
CA HIS A 23 -9.50 -10.09 -8.86
C HIS A 23 -8.38 -11.06 -8.44
N GLU A 24 -7.79 -11.71 -9.43
CA GLU A 24 -6.57 -12.50 -9.25
C GLU A 24 -5.35 -11.61 -9.53
N ILE A 25 -4.84 -10.97 -8.48
CA ILE A 25 -3.68 -10.06 -8.56
C ILE A 25 -2.39 -10.89 -8.45
N LYS A 26 -1.52 -10.77 -9.45
CA LYS A 26 -0.24 -11.51 -9.51
C LYS A 26 0.87 -10.91 -8.66
N SER A 27 0.90 -9.58 -8.57
CA SER A 27 1.86 -8.85 -7.74
C SER A 27 1.37 -7.43 -7.45
N VAL A 28 1.90 -6.82 -6.40
CA VAL A 28 1.60 -5.43 -6.02
C VAL A 28 2.88 -4.65 -5.74
N THR A 29 3.04 -3.48 -6.35
CA THR A 29 4.10 -2.54 -6.00
C THR A 29 3.49 -1.35 -5.27
N ILE A 30 4.00 -1.06 -4.08
CA ILE A 30 3.57 0.07 -3.26
C ILE A 30 4.61 1.18 -3.38
N LEU A 31 4.20 2.31 -3.94
CA LEU A 31 5.00 3.52 -3.95
C LEU A 31 4.65 4.37 -2.73
N ARG A 32 5.65 4.78 -1.94
CA ARG A 32 5.43 5.69 -0.81
C ARG A 32 6.52 6.76 -0.72
N MET A 33 6.19 7.89 -0.09
CA MET A 33 7.21 8.86 0.30
C MET A 33 7.91 8.41 1.60
N GLU A 34 9.15 8.84 1.80
CA GLU A 34 9.96 8.52 2.99
C GLU A 34 9.33 9.02 4.31
N VAL A 35 8.50 10.06 4.23
CA VAL A 35 7.84 10.67 5.39
C VAL A 35 7.00 9.64 6.17
N PRO A 36 6.98 9.74 7.52
CA PRO A 36 6.44 8.68 8.38
C PRO A 36 4.95 8.41 8.13
N CYS A 37 4.17 9.43 7.76
CA CYS A 37 2.74 9.24 7.53
C CYS A 37 2.46 8.29 6.36
N CYS A 38 3.26 8.30 5.29
CA CYS A 38 3.07 7.41 4.14
C CYS A 38 3.31 5.92 4.48
N GLY A 39 3.80 5.59 5.67
CA GLY A 39 3.86 4.21 6.16
C GLY A 39 2.48 3.58 6.35
N GLY A 40 1.43 4.40 6.52
CA GLY A 40 0.04 3.94 6.68
C GLY A 40 -0.46 3.11 5.50
N ILE A 41 -0.05 3.41 4.27
CA ILE A 41 -0.44 2.62 3.08
C ILE A 41 0.15 1.20 3.13
N VAL A 42 1.41 1.07 3.56
CA VAL A 42 2.06 -0.25 3.69
C VAL A 42 1.37 -1.05 4.78
N HIS A 43 1.01 -0.41 5.89
CA HIS A 43 0.24 -1.05 6.96
C HIS A 43 -1.14 -1.51 6.47
N ALA A 44 -1.85 -0.64 5.74
CA ALA A 44 -3.15 -0.95 5.18
C ALA A 44 -3.09 -2.15 4.21
N PHE A 45 -2.05 -2.22 3.37
CA PHE A 45 -1.85 -3.37 2.48
C PHE A 45 -1.52 -4.65 3.24
N LYS A 46 -0.71 -4.60 4.30
CA LYS A 46 -0.45 -5.77 5.16
C LYS A 46 -1.75 -6.30 5.79
N ASN A 47 -2.59 -5.41 6.33
CA ASN A 47 -3.90 -5.79 6.88
C ASN A 47 -4.80 -6.38 5.77
N THR A 48 -4.72 -5.86 4.55
CA THR A 48 -5.43 -6.41 3.39
C THR A 48 -5.03 -7.86 3.11
N LEU A 49 -3.74 -8.17 3.09
CA LEU A 49 -3.26 -9.54 2.88
C LEU A 49 -3.74 -10.48 4.00
N GLN A 50 -3.75 -10.01 5.24
CA GLN A 50 -4.27 -10.76 6.39
C GLN A 50 -5.78 -11.01 6.27
N ASN A 51 -6.58 -9.98 5.95
CA ASN A 51 -8.03 -10.07 5.85
C ASN A 51 -8.49 -10.90 4.65
N SER A 52 -7.83 -10.75 3.49
CA SER A 52 -8.16 -11.50 2.27
C SER A 52 -7.67 -12.95 2.29
N GLY A 53 -6.77 -13.31 3.22
CA GLY A 53 -6.13 -14.63 3.27
C GLY A 53 -5.25 -14.94 2.06
N LYS A 54 -4.95 -13.96 1.20
CA LYS A 54 -4.14 -14.14 0.00
C LYS A 54 -2.66 -13.88 0.29
N MET A 55 -1.81 -14.70 -0.30
CA MET A 55 -0.38 -14.43 -0.39
C MET A 55 -0.05 -13.94 -1.78
N ILE A 56 0.31 -12.66 -1.89
CA ILE A 56 0.63 -12.01 -3.17
C ILE A 56 2.05 -11.47 -3.05
N PRO A 57 2.95 -11.74 -4.01
CA PRO A 57 4.25 -11.09 -4.07
C PRO A 57 4.11 -9.57 -4.11
N TRP A 58 4.84 -8.85 -3.26
CA TRP A 58 4.75 -7.40 -3.22
C TRP A 58 6.08 -6.74 -2.89
N ASN A 59 6.23 -5.50 -3.34
CA ASN A 59 7.41 -4.68 -3.09
C ASN A 59 7.03 -3.27 -2.63
N VAL A 60 7.94 -2.61 -1.91
CA VAL A 60 7.80 -1.21 -1.51
C VAL A 60 8.92 -0.40 -2.15
N VAL A 61 8.54 0.62 -2.91
CA VAL A 61 9.47 1.62 -3.44
C VAL A 61 9.30 2.89 -2.63
N THR A 62 10.39 3.37 -2.05
CA THR A 62 10.40 4.61 -1.25
C THR A 62 11.02 5.75 -2.06
N ILE A 63 10.31 6.88 -2.13
CA ILE A 63 10.77 8.13 -2.76
C ILE A 63 11.02 9.19 -1.68
N SER A 64 12.10 9.95 -1.80
CA SER A 64 12.42 11.06 -0.90
C SER A 64 11.52 12.28 -1.14
N THR A 65 11.54 13.26 -0.24
CA THR A 65 10.82 14.53 -0.47
C THR A 65 11.36 15.33 -1.65
N GLU A 66 12.56 15.00 -2.14
CA GLU A 66 13.19 15.61 -3.31
C GLU A 66 12.88 14.86 -4.62
N GLY A 67 12.14 13.75 -4.56
CA GLY A 67 11.79 12.96 -5.74
C GLY A 67 12.82 11.90 -6.14
N ASN A 68 13.80 11.61 -5.28
CA ASN A 68 14.81 10.58 -5.52
C ASN A 68 14.33 9.21 -4.99
N ILE A 69 14.69 8.13 -5.66
CA ILE A 69 14.46 6.77 -5.13
C ILE A 69 15.46 6.53 -4.00
N VAL A 70 14.96 6.11 -2.83
CA VAL A 70 15.78 5.86 -1.64
C VAL A 70 15.88 4.37 -1.31
N GLU A 71 14.87 3.57 -1.69
CA GLU A 71 14.80 2.12 -1.44
C GLU A 71 13.88 1.46 -2.49
N GLU A 72 14.27 0.28 -2.98
CA GLU A 72 13.51 -0.59 -3.90
C GLU A 72 13.74 -2.08 -3.57
#